data_AF-A0A1G5FUC3-F1
#
_entry.id   AF-A0A1G5FUC3-F1
#
_cell.length_a   1.000
_cell.length_b   1.000
_cell.length_c   1.000
_cell.angle_alpha   90.00
_cell.angle_beta   90.00
_cell.angle_gamma   90.00
#
_symmetry.space_group_name_H-M   'P 1'
#
loop_
_entity.id
_entity.type
_entity.pdbx_description
1 polymer ?
#
loop_
_entity_poly.entity_id
_entity_poly.type
_entity_poly.pdbx_seq_one_letter_code
_entity_poly.pdbx_strand_id
1 'polypeptide(L)'
;MQSEEWRGRILSQIMDNAVKYGNGEGITVDLNKKEEGFYFIIKNKGEVPAEKERPYIFNSFWRGSNAGNISGNGIGLFEAREIVMGLDA
;
A
#
# COMPACT_ATOMS: atom_id res chain seq x y z
N MET A 1 19.47 -10.67 5.90
CA MET A 1 19.79 -9.31 5.40
C MET A 1 18.81 -8.89 4.32
N GLN A 2 18.71 -9.59 3.18
CA GLN A 2 17.75 -9.25 2.11
C GLN A 2 16.27 -9.22 2.57
N SER A 3 15.87 -10.12 3.47
CA SER A 3 14.49 -10.19 3.99
C SER A 3 14.03 -8.90 4.69
N GLU A 4 14.92 -8.21 5.40
CA GLU A 4 14.59 -6.97 6.11
C GLU A 4 14.48 -5.77 5.15
N GLU A 5 15.32 -5.75 4.11
CA GLU A 5 15.25 -4.75 3.03
C GLU A 5 13.91 -4.84 2.29
N TRP A 6 13.46 -6.06 1.98
CA TRP A 6 12.17 -6.30 1.34
C TRP A 6 10.97 -5.89 2.19
N ARG A 7 11.01 -6.13 3.51
CA ARG A 7 9.97 -5.67 4.45
C ARG A 7 9.90 -4.14 4.50
N GLY A 8 11.06 -3.48 4.58
CA GLY A 8 11.14 -2.02 4.52
C GLY A 8 10.56 -1.46 3.21
N ARG A 9 10.82 -2.14 2.09
CA ARG A 9 10.28 -1.77 0.78
C ARG A 9 8.76 -1.83 0.74
N ILE A 10 8.15 -2.93 1.22
CA ILE A 10 6.69 -3.08 1.29
C ILE A 10 6.06 -1.92 2.08
N LEU A 11 6.59 -1.64 3.28
CA LEU A 11 6.09 -0.55 4.13
C LEU A 11 6.21 0.81 3.45
N SER A 12 7.33 1.07 2.78
CA SER A 12 7.54 2.32 2.03
C SER A 12 6.51 2.50 0.91
N GLN A 13 6.18 1.45 0.15
CA GLN A 13 5.20 1.55 -0.94
C GLN A 13 3.78 1.84 -0.41
N ILE A 14 3.39 1.23 0.72
CA ILE A 14 2.09 1.49 1.33
C ILE A 14 2.04 2.90 1.95
N MET A 15 3.11 3.30 2.63
CA MET A 15 3.22 4.63 3.26
C MET A 15 3.21 5.76 2.22
N ASP A 16 3.93 5.60 1.11
CA ASP A 16 3.96 6.59 0.02
C ASP A 16 2.55 6.80 -0.57
N ASN A 17 1.76 5.74 -0.71
CA ASN A 17 0.36 5.86 -1.11
C ASN A 17 -0.48 6.58 -0.05
N ALA A 18 -0.30 6.28 1.25
CA ALA A 18 -1.03 6.95 2.32
C ALA A 18 -0.73 8.46 2.35
N VAL A 19 0.50 8.88 2.04
CA VAL A 19 0.89 10.29 1.90
C VAL A 19 0.26 10.92 0.65
N LYS A 20 0.39 10.26 -0.51
CA LYS A 20 -0.07 10.79 -1.81
C LYS A 20 -1.58 10.97 -1.88
N TYR A 21 -2.33 10.01 -1.36
CA TYR A 21 -3.79 10.00 -1.39
C TYR A 21 -4.40 10.51 -0.07
N GLY A 22 -3.59 11.04 0.84
CA GLY A 22 -4.01 11.68 2.08
C GLY A 22 -4.62 13.06 1.87
N ASN A 23 -5.56 13.45 2.73
CA ASN A 23 -6.18 14.79 2.73
C ASN A 23 -5.50 15.78 3.71
N GLY A 24 -4.33 15.42 4.26
CA GLY A 24 -3.56 16.27 5.17
C GLY A 24 -3.93 16.16 6.65
N GLU A 25 -4.95 15.40 7.03
CA GLU A 25 -5.34 15.20 8.44
C GLU A 25 -4.45 14.22 9.22
N GLY A 26 -3.39 13.71 8.58
CA GLY A 26 -2.44 12.78 9.17
C GLY A 26 -2.65 11.33 8.74
N ILE A 27 -1.68 10.50 9.13
CA ILE A 27 -1.63 9.07 8.87
C ILE A 27 -1.50 8.34 10.20
N THR A 28 -2.31 7.29 10.38
CA THR A 28 -2.25 6.41 11.55
C THR A 28 -1.58 5.09 11.17
N VAL A 29 -0.67 4.63 12.01
CA VAL A 29 0.00 3.33 11.87
C VAL A 29 -0.26 2.53 13.13
N ASP A 30 -1.05 1.47 13.01
CA ASP A 30 -1.34 0.56 14.12
C ASP A 30 -0.52 -0.73 13.93
N LEU A 31 0.31 -1.08 14.92
CA LEU A 31 1.00 -2.37 14.99
C LEU A 31 0.28 -3.26 16.00
N ASN A 32 -0.09 -4.45 15.56
CA ASN A 32 -0.79 -5.41 16.40
C ASN A 32 -0.16 -6.79 16.28
N LYS A 33 -0.23 -7.56 17.36
CA LYS A 33 0.21 -8.96 17.42
C LYS A 33 -1.02 -9.88 17.47
N LYS A 34 -1.02 -10.91 16.63
CA LYS A 34 -1.97 -12.05 16.62
C LYS A 34 -1.17 -13.36 16.73
N GLU A 35 -1.87 -14.49 16.88
CA GLU A 35 -1.24 -15.81 16.97
C GLU A 35 -0.32 -16.12 15.77
N GLU A 36 -0.73 -15.68 14.58
CA GLU A 36 -0.02 -15.91 13.31
C GLU A 36 1.12 -14.92 13.04
N GLY A 37 1.31 -13.91 13.90
CA GLY A 37 2.39 -12.93 13.76
C GLY A 37 1.99 -11.48 14.03
N PHE A 38 2.74 -10.55 13.44
CA PHE A 38 2.48 -9.12 13.53
C PHE A 38 1.78 -8.61 12.28
N TYR A 39 0.83 -7.70 12.43
CA TYR A 39 0.20 -7.00 11.32
C TYR A 39 0.24 -5.50 11.55
N PHE A 40 0.50 -4.78 10.47
CA PHE A 40 0.50 -3.32 10.43
C PHE A 40 -0.74 -2.85 9.69
N ILE A 41 -1.37 -1.81 10.20
CA ILE A 41 -2.49 -1.14 9.54
C ILE A 41 -2.08 0.31 9.31
N ILE A 42 -1.98 0.73 8.06
CA ILE A 42 -1.69 2.11 7.66
C ILE A 42 -2.99 2.73 7.16
N LYS A 43 -3.43 3.82 7.78
CA LYS A 43 -4.66 4.54 7.45
C LYS A 43 -4.37 6.00 7.20
N ASN A 44 -4.87 6.53 6.10
CA ASN A 44 -5.02 7.96 5.84
C ASN A 44 -6.49 8.29 5.65
N LYS A 45 -6.85 9.56 5.81
CA LYS A 45 -8.12 10.09 5.29
C LYS A 45 -7.90 10.60 3.87
N GLY A 46 -8.89 10.44 2.98
CA GLY A 46 -8.78 10.84 1.58
C GLY A 46 -9.79 10.13 0.69
N GLU A 47 -9.73 10.40 -0.61
CA GLU A 47 -10.59 9.73 -1.58
C GLU A 47 -10.19 8.27 -1.76
N VAL A 48 -11.14 7.37 -1.55
CA VAL A 48 -10.94 5.94 -1.75
C VAL A 48 -11.32 5.53 -3.17
N PRO A 49 -10.65 4.54 -3.78
CA PRO A 49 -11.09 3.97 -5.06
C PRO A 49 -12.53 3.47 -4.96
N ALA A 50 -13.28 3.59 -6.07
CA ALA A 50 -14.64 3.06 -6.12
C ALA A 50 -14.64 1.56 -5.81
N GLU A 51 -15.72 1.03 -5.26
CA GLU A 51 -15.78 -0.37 -4.83
C GLU A 51 -15.46 -1.36 -5.96
N LYS A 52 -15.97 -1.08 -7.18
CA LYS A 52 -15.66 -1.82 -8.41
C LYS A 52 -14.20 -1.77 -8.84
N GLU A 53 -13.44 -0.77 -8.37
CA GLU A 53 -12.03 -0.55 -8.70
C GLU A 53 -11.07 -1.24 -7.72
N ARG A 54 -11.51 -1.47 -6.47
CA ARG A 54 -10.70 -2.08 -5.39
C ARG A 54 -10.03 -3.41 -5.77
N PRO A 55 -10.67 -4.32 -6.53
CA PRO A 55 -10.01 -5.57 -6.93
C PRO A 55 -8.77 -5.37 -7.82
N TYR A 56 -8.63 -4.20 -8.47
CA TYR A 56 -7.58 -3.93 -9.44
C TYR A 56 -6.42 -3.09 -8.89
N ILE A 57 -6.49 -2.62 -7.63
CA ILE A 57 -5.48 -1.71 -7.05
C ILE A 57 -4.06 -2.31 -6.97
N PHE A 58 -3.97 -3.64 -7.03
CA PHE A 58 -2.71 -4.39 -7.04
C PHE A 58 -2.24 -4.79 -8.45
N ASN A 59 -2.93 -4.36 -9.51
CA ASN A 59 -2.50 -4.63 -10.88
C ASN A 59 -1.38 -3.68 -11.29
N SER A 60 -0.44 -4.17 -12.10
CA SER A 60 0.65 -3.35 -12.62
C SER A 60 0.13 -2.21 -13.50
N PHE A 61 0.75 -1.03 -13.36
CA PHE A 61 0.40 0.22 -14.04
C PHE A 61 -1.04 0.71 -13.82
N TRP A 62 -1.77 0.12 -12.86
CA TRP A 62 -3.16 0.49 -12.63
C TRP A 62 -3.26 1.76 -11.78
N ARG A 63 -4.17 2.65 -12.17
CA ARG A 63 -4.51 3.88 -11.45
C ARG A 63 -6.01 4.03 -11.37
N GLY A 64 -6.54 4.26 -10.16
CA GLY A 64 -7.96 4.44 -9.94
C GLY A 64 -8.46 5.79 -10.45
N SER A 65 -9.76 5.89 -10.67
CA SER A 65 -10.42 7.15 -11.01
C SER A 65 -10.19 8.27 -9.98
N ASN A 66 -9.98 7.92 -8.71
CA ASN A 66 -9.64 8.82 -7.60
C ASN A 66 -8.19 9.37 -7.66
N ALA A 67 -7.35 8.90 -8.59
CA ALA A 67 -5.96 9.33 -8.63
C ALA A 67 -5.76 10.74 -9.23
N GLY A 68 -6.76 11.27 -9.95
CA GLY A 68 -6.77 12.63 -10.49
C GLY A 68 -5.42 13.06 -11.09
N ASN A 69 -4.90 14.19 -10.62
CA ASN A 69 -3.60 14.76 -11.02
C ASN A 69 -2.43 14.35 -10.11
N ILE A 70 -2.63 13.42 -9.17
CA ILE A 70 -1.58 12.96 -8.25
C ILE A 70 -0.50 12.27 -9.09
N SER A 71 0.78 12.52 -8.82
CA SER A 71 1.87 11.89 -9.59
C SER A 71 2.06 10.41 -9.19
N GLY A 72 2.27 9.54 -10.19
CA GLY A 72 2.51 8.12 -9.95
C GLY A 72 2.25 7.24 -11.16
N ASN A 73 2.81 6.03 -11.13
CA ASN A 73 2.83 5.14 -12.30
C ASN A 73 2.00 3.87 -12.07
N GLY A 74 1.33 3.71 -10.92
CA GLY A 74 0.53 2.52 -10.61
C GLY A 74 1.35 1.26 -10.29
N ILE A 75 2.61 1.40 -9.89
CA ILE A 75 3.52 0.27 -9.64
C ILE A 75 3.58 -0.11 -8.15
N GLY A 76 3.31 0.83 -7.23
CA GLY A 76 3.69 0.65 -5.83
C GLY A 76 3.02 -0.51 -5.10
N LEU A 77 1.68 -0.62 -5.20
CA LEU A 77 0.94 -1.73 -4.58
C LEU A 77 1.22 -3.07 -5.28
N PHE A 78 1.37 -3.05 -6.61
CA PHE A 78 1.76 -4.24 -7.37
C PHE A 78 3.11 -4.78 -6.88
N GLU A 79 4.14 -3.93 -6.80
CA GLU A 79 5.47 -4.30 -6.29
C GLU A 79 5.40 -4.85 -4.86
N ALA A 80 4.64 -4.19 -3.96
CA ALA A 80 4.45 -4.67 -2.60
C ALA A 80 3.84 -6.08 -2.57
N ARG A 81 2.86 -6.36 -3.43
CA ARG A 81 2.24 -7.69 -3.55
C ARG A 81 3.23 -8.73 -4.08
N GLU A 82 3.99 -8.41 -5.12
CA GLU A 82 4.98 -9.35 -5.69
C GLU A 82 6.06 -9.71 -4.67
N ILE A 83 6.52 -8.75 -3.86
CA ILE A 83 7.48 -9.02 -2.78
C ILE A 83 6.87 -9.97 -1.75
N VAL A 84 5.62 -9.73 -1.31
CA VAL A 84 4.95 -10.64 -0.34
C VAL A 84 4.79 -12.04 -0.92
N MET A 85 4.29 -12.16 -2.16
CA MET A 85 4.09 -13.45 -2.82
C MET A 85 5.40 -14.21 -3.04
N GLY A 86 6.51 -13.51 -3.26
CA GLY A 86 7.84 -14.11 -3.36
C GLY A 86 8.47 -14.50 -2.03
N LEU A 87 7.99 -13.99 -0.90
CA LEU A 87 8.43 -14.38 0.45
C LEU A 87 7.69 -15.61 0.98
N ASP A 88 6.47 -15.86 0.49
CA ASP A 88 5.64 -17.01 0.85
C ASP A 88 5.89 -18.25 -0.06
N ALA A 89 6.78 -18.13 -1.05
CA ALA A 89 7.18 -19.19 -1.99
C ALA A 89 8.45 -19.91 -1.52
#